data_AF-A0A9D7FY31-F1
#
_entry.id   AF-A0A9D7FY31-F1
#
_cell.length_a   1.000
_cell.length_b   1.000
_cell.length_c   1.000
_cell.angle_alpha   90.00
_cell.angle_beta   90.00
_cell.angle_gamma   90.00
#
_symmetry.space_group_name_H-M   'P 1'
#
loop_
_entity.id
_entity.type
_entity.pdbx_description
1 polymer ?
#
loop_
_entity_poly.entity_id
_entity_poly.type
_entity_poly.pdbx_seq_one_letter_code
_entity_poly.pdbx_strand_id
1 'polypeptide(L)' 'MVRLWEERDPDDGDSAARPSPEVLHLWTGNLPEGLSEGLHSIVIRELDQYGSLHSAACLFEITPSAP' A
#
# COMPACT_ATOMS: atom_id res chain seq x y z
N MET A 1 3.43 7.35 3.68
CA MET A 1 3.99 5.98 3.68
C MET A 1 3.13 5.14 4.59
N VAL A 2 2.20 4.34 4.06
CA VAL A 2 1.33 3.49 4.87
C VAL A 2 1.98 2.11 4.95
N ARG A 3 2.32 1.68 6.16
CA ARG A 3 2.79 0.32 6.45
C ARG A 3 1.68 -0.38 7.23
N LEU A 4 0.98 -1.33 6.61
CA LEU A 4 0.10 -2.23 7.35
C LEU A 4 1.00 -3.21 8.10
N TRP A 5 0.95 -3.16 9.43
CA TRP A 5 1.56 -4.18 10.28
C TRP A 5 0.44 -5.08 10.81
N GLU A 6 0.61 -6.39 10.69
CA GLU A 6 -0.21 -7.37 11.39
C GLU A 6 0.46 -7.62 12.76
N GLU A 7 -0.26 -7.34 13.85
CA GLU A 7 0.21 -7.50 15.23
C GLU A 7 0.28 -9.01 15.55
N ARG A 8 1.46 -9.54 15.92
CA ARG A 8 1.65 -10.96 16.24
C ARG A 8 1.56 -11.22 17.75
N ASP A 9 0.82 -12.26 18.12
CA ASP A 9 0.89 -12.89 19.44
C ASP A 9 2.31 -13.43 19.72
N PRO A 10 2.83 -13.29 20.96
CA PRO A 10 4.26 -13.44 21.24
C PRO A 10 4.75 -14.88 21.53
N ASP A 11 3.99 -15.94 21.26
CA ASP A 11 4.30 -17.28 21.81
C ASP A 11 4.67 -18.40 20.80
N ASP A 12 5.33 -18.07 19.68
CA ASP A 12 5.93 -19.09 18.82
C ASP A 12 7.45 -19.11 18.97
N GLY A 13 7.90 -19.89 19.95
CA GLY A 13 9.29 -20.29 20.12
C GLY A 13 9.74 -21.25 19.02
N ASP A 14 10.22 -20.73 17.90
CA ASP A 14 11.30 -21.30 17.08
C ASP A 14 11.82 -20.23 16.12
N SER A 15 12.97 -19.64 16.46
CA SER A 15 13.54 -18.49 15.76
C SER A 15 14.32 -18.94 14.51
N ALA A 16 13.65 -19.67 13.61
CA ALA A 16 14.00 -19.58 12.21
C ALA A 16 13.44 -18.24 11.74
N ALA A 17 14.31 -17.25 11.51
CA ALA A 17 13.93 -15.97 10.96
C ALA A 17 13.11 -16.20 9.68
N ARG A 18 11.77 -16.20 9.81
CA ARG A 18 10.87 -16.36 8.68
C ARG A 18 11.23 -15.25 7.70
N PRO A 19 11.47 -15.54 6.41
CA PRO A 19 11.78 -14.50 5.45
C PRO A 19 10.70 -13.42 5.59
N SER A 20 11.14 -12.16 5.70
CA SER A 20 10.24 -11.00 5.62
C SER A 20 9.30 -11.26 4.45
N PRO A 21 7.98 -11.05 4.58
CA PRO A 21 7.07 -11.30 3.47
C PRO A 21 7.64 -10.60 2.24
N GLU A 22 8.07 -11.36 1.24
CA GLU A 22 8.57 -10.79 0.01
C GLU A 22 7.41 -9.97 -0.53
N VAL A 23 7.60 -8.65 -0.60
CA VAL A 23 6.65 -7.79 -1.27
C VAL A 23 6.76 -8.15 -2.74
N LEU A 24 5.89 -9.05 -3.20
CA LEU A 24 5.92 -9.58 -4.56
C LEU A 24 5.71 -8.47 -5.60
N HIS A 25 4.98 -7.40 -5.23
CA HIS A 25 4.66 -6.27 -6.10
C HIS A 25 4.71 -4.96 -5.31
N LEU A 26 5.65 -4.07 -5.67
CA LEU A 26 5.75 -2.73 -5.13
C LEU A 26 5.48 -1.70 -6.23
N TRP A 27 4.39 -0.95 -6.08
CA TRP A 27 4.09 0.19 -6.94
C TRP A 27 4.61 1.48 -6.31
N THR A 28 5.43 2.21 -7.05
CA THR A 28 5.90 3.55 -6.67
C THR A 28 5.42 4.57 -7.70
N GLY A 29 5.05 5.76 -7.23
CA GLY A 29 4.55 6.82 -8.09
C GLY A 29 4.50 8.14 -7.35
N ASN A 30 4.60 9.23 -8.10
CA ASN A 30 4.35 10.57 -7.57
C ASN A 30 2.88 10.90 -7.74
N LEU A 31 2.34 11.66 -6.79
CA LEU A 31 1.01 12.25 -6.97
C LEU A 31 1.08 13.26 -8.13
N PRO A 32 0.04 13.32 -8.98
CA PRO A 32 -0.09 14.39 -9.97
C PRO A 32 -0.04 15.77 -9.31
N GLU A 33 0.56 16.74 -10.00
CA GLU A 33 0.49 18.14 -9.59
C GLU A 33 -0.93 18.69 -9.80
N GLY A 34 -1.29 19.73 -9.06
CA GLY A 34 -2.57 20.43 -9.22
C GLY A 34 -3.80 19.70 -8.65
N LEU A 35 -3.61 18.66 -7.83
CA LEU A 35 -4.70 18.08 -7.06
C LEU A 35 -5.24 19.09 -6.05
N SER A 36 -6.55 19.24 -6.00
CA SER A 36 -7.22 20.10 -5.00
C SER A 36 -7.08 19.52 -3.60
N GLU A 37 -7.29 20.35 -2.59
CA GLU A 37 -7.54 19.87 -1.23
C GLU A 37 -8.76 18.93 -1.20
N GLY A 38 -8.77 18.01 -0.22
CA GLY A 38 -9.84 17.04 0.01
C GLY A 38 -9.43 15.58 -0.20
N LEU A 39 -10.45 14.71 -0.23
CA LEU A 39 -10.30 13.25 -0.31
C LEU A 39 -10.05 12.78 -1.74
N HIS A 40 -9.02 11.97 -1.91
CA HIS A 40 -8.61 11.36 -3.18
C HIS A 40 -8.47 9.85 -3.05
N SER A 41 -8.48 9.16 -4.18
CA SER A 41 -8.27 7.71 -4.25
C SER A 41 -7.20 7.37 -5.29
N ILE A 42 -6.25 6.52 -4.91
CA ILE A 42 -5.36 5.84 -5.85
C ILE A 42 -5.97 4.47 -6.13
N VAL A 43 -6.17 4.16 -7.40
CA VAL A 43 -6.64 2.83 -7.85
C VAL A 43 -5.58 2.24 -8.75
N ILE A 44 -5.07 1.07 -8.36
CA ILE A 44 -4.11 0.30 -9.14
C ILE A 44 -4.87 -0.87 -9.79
N ARG A 45 -4.56 -1.14 -11.05
CA ARG A 45 -5.10 -2.25 -11.84
C ARG A 45 -3.97 -2.91 -12.59
N GLU A 46 -3.82 -4.21 -12.39
CA GLU A 46 -2.75 -5.00 -13.00
C GLU A 46 -3.32 -6.28 -13.59
N LEU A 47 -2.87 -6.63 -14.79
CA LEU A 47 -3.21 -7.90 -15.43
C LEU A 47 -2.07 -8.88 -15.16
N ASP A 48 -2.36 -10.03 -14.56
CA ASP A 48 -1.34 -11.05 -14.41
C ASP A 48 -1.06 -11.80 -15.73
N GLN A 49 -0.01 -12.63 -15.73
CA GLN A 49 0.39 -13.41 -16.90
C GLN A 49 -0.66 -14.43 -17.38
N TYR A 50 -1.69 -14.71 -16.58
CA TYR A 50 -2.80 -15.60 -16.92
C TYR A 50 -4.04 -14.83 -17.39
N GLY A 51 -3.97 -13.50 -17.43
CA GLY A 51 -5.07 -12.63 -17.86
C GLY A 51 -6.05 -12.24 -16.75
N SER A 52 -5.76 -12.54 -15.48
CA SER A 52 -6.62 -12.12 -14.37
C SER A 52 -6.34 -10.66 -14.00
N LEU A 53 -7.41 -9.90 -13.75
CA LEU A 53 -7.30 -8.51 -13.30
C LEU A 53 -7.25 -8.44 -11.78
N HIS A 54 -6.16 -7.90 -11.25
CA HIS A 54 -6.01 -7.57 -9.83
C HIS A 54 -6.21 -6.07 -9.63
N SER A 55 -6.85 -5.69 -8.52
CA SER A 55 -7.03 -4.28 -8.18
C SER A 55 -6.84 -4.03 -6.69
N ALA A 56 -6.22 -2.89 -6.39
CA ALA A 56 -6.07 -2.35 -5.05
C ALA A 56 -6.45 -0.88 -5.06
N ALA A 57 -7.02 -0.40 -3.96
CA ALA A 57 -7.36 1.00 -3.80
C ALA A 57 -6.86 1.52 -2.45
N CYS A 58 -6.38 2.77 -2.45
CA CYS A 58 -5.97 3.49 -1.24
C CYS A 58 -6.62 4.87 -1.26
N LEU A 59 -7.15 5.29 -0.12
CA LEU A 59 -7.67 6.64 0.09
C LEU A 59 -6.61 7.50 0.77
N PHE A 60 -6.51 8.75 0.37
CA PHE A 60 -5.66 9.75 1.01
C PHE A 60 -6.34 11.12 0.96
N GLU A 61 -6.02 11.99 1.91
CA GLU A 61 -6.58 13.33 1.99
C GLU A 61 -5.45 14.37 1.83
N ILE A 62 -5.67 15.35 0.96
CA ILE A 62 -4.81 16.54 0.85
C ILE A 62 -5.42 17.62 1.74
N THR A 63 -4.78 17.87 2.87
CA THR A 63 -5.20 18.94 3.78
C THR A 63 -4.54 20.27 3.41
N PRO A 64 -5.23 21.42 3.55
CA PRO A 64 -4.59 22.72 3.48
C PRO A 64 -3.40 22.77 4.43
N SER A 65 -2.27 23.33 3.99
CA SER A 65 -1.22 23.71 4.92
C SER A 65 -1.81 24.76 5.86
N ALA A 66 -1.66 24.56 7.18
CA ALA A 66 -2.02 25.57 8.16
C ALA A 66 -1.34 26.91 7.78
N PRO A 67 -2.02 28.06 7.98
CA PRO A 67 -1.48 29.37 7.64
C PRO A 67 -0.23 29.73 8.44
#